data_AF-A0A445H9E3-F1
#
_entry.id   AF-A0A445H9E3-F1
#
_cell.length_a   1.000
_cell.length_b   1.000
_cell.length_c   1.000
_cell.angle_alpha   90.00
_cell.angle_beta   90.00
_cell.angle_gamma   90.00
#
_symmetry.space_group_name_H-M   'P 1'
#
loop_
_entity.id
_entity.type
_entity.pdbx_description
1 polymer ?
#
loop_
_entity_poly.entity_id
_entity_poly.type
_entity_poly.pdbx_seq_one_letter_code
_entity_poly.pdbx_strand_id
1 'polypeptide(L)'
;MGKKAKGSRKGKKAWRANISTEEIEDFFEKSTKDALSGGSLQAVSSDSLFYEDKSKDLAVKKKIEKHRERVLRCDSLLQKNQFVKPVPSSILKKCSKNRNVASKSNMKEVNQDGDKDDSVVFDLWGDKGEDNKKVKKLSKPALIPAVEVDPPGCSFNPSHESHQDTLASAVAEEMQKIYKNELGPEPVPLTVPGEAIAEEDMYFLDVDNGSDNDESTLENEGENEDGTLEKKPIKTKRVTRVELNKRARRKEQQKKEGEAKKMKELSKEIDSIPEIIQGIEEEDEEKKKRHLRRQVAKQEMLKTRPPCLGKHKFEPAPVQVLLSEEITGSIRKLKGCCTLIKDRYKSIEKRGLIAPAKRRRN
;
A
#
# COMPACT_ATOMS: atom_id res chain seq x y z
N MET A 1 34.82 -51.73 -52.96
CA MET A 1 33.77 -52.06 -53.96
C MET A 1 32.46 -51.41 -53.53
N GLY A 2 32.10 -50.28 -54.15
CA GLY A 2 30.93 -49.47 -53.79
C GLY A 2 29.60 -50.14 -54.15
N LYS A 3 28.62 -50.10 -53.23
CA LYS A 3 27.28 -50.65 -53.43
C LYS A 3 26.53 -49.84 -54.48
N LYS A 4 26.11 -50.48 -55.58
CA LYS A 4 25.24 -49.88 -56.61
C LYS A 4 23.93 -49.42 -55.96
N ALA A 5 23.52 -48.17 -56.23
CA ALA A 5 22.28 -47.61 -55.75
C ALA A 5 21.08 -48.44 -56.23
N LYS A 6 20.18 -48.82 -55.33
CA LYS A 6 18.95 -49.55 -55.69
C LYS A 6 18.01 -48.58 -56.39
N GLY A 7 17.71 -48.83 -57.67
CA GLY A 7 16.69 -48.09 -58.41
C GLY A 7 15.31 -48.16 -57.74
N SER A 8 14.55 -47.06 -57.81
CA SER A 8 13.22 -46.92 -57.22
C SER A 8 12.28 -48.04 -57.69
N ARG A 9 11.68 -48.76 -56.73
CA ARG A 9 10.74 -49.89 -56.95
C ARG A 9 9.34 -49.45 -57.37
N LYS A 10 9.09 -48.15 -57.58
CA LYS A 10 7.76 -47.66 -57.97
C LYS A 10 7.57 -47.78 -59.48
N GLY A 11 6.68 -48.67 -59.91
CA GLY A 11 6.26 -48.78 -61.31
C GLY A 11 5.50 -47.54 -61.80
N LYS A 12 5.40 -47.36 -63.12
CA LYS A 12 4.77 -46.18 -63.77
C LYS A 12 3.37 -45.84 -63.23
N LYS A 13 2.59 -46.84 -62.80
CA LYS A 13 1.25 -46.67 -62.22
C LYS A 13 1.27 -45.93 -60.86
N ALA A 14 2.25 -46.21 -60.02
CA ALA A 14 2.44 -45.52 -58.73
C ALA A 14 2.92 -44.08 -58.90
N TRP A 15 3.63 -43.78 -60.00
CA TRP A 15 3.99 -42.40 -60.36
C TRP A 15 2.77 -41.61 -60.83
N ARG A 16 1.89 -42.21 -61.66
CA ARG A 16 0.65 -41.56 -62.10
C ARG A 16 -0.32 -41.23 -60.96
N ALA A 17 -0.41 -42.08 -59.94
CA ALA A 17 -1.25 -41.84 -58.77
C ALA A 17 -0.72 -40.74 -57.84
N ASN A 18 0.56 -40.37 -57.96
CA ASN A 18 1.19 -39.33 -57.15
C ASN A 18 1.30 -37.98 -57.86
N ILE A 19 0.80 -37.86 -59.11
CA ILE A 19 0.69 -36.58 -59.80
C ILE A 19 -0.70 -36.04 -59.48
N SER A 20 -0.77 -34.95 -58.73
CA SER A 20 -2.05 -34.31 -58.41
C SER A 20 -2.68 -33.74 -59.69
N THR A 21 -3.94 -34.09 -59.95
CA THR A 21 -4.78 -33.49 -61.00
C THR A 21 -5.65 -32.35 -60.46
N GLU A 22 -5.55 -32.07 -59.16
CA GLU A 22 -6.42 -31.12 -58.45
C GLU A 22 -6.31 -29.71 -59.02
N GLU A 23 -5.11 -29.25 -59.40
CA GLU A 23 -4.92 -27.93 -60.01
C GLU A 23 -5.65 -27.77 -61.35
N ILE A 24 -5.74 -28.85 -62.11
CA ILE A 24 -6.40 -28.88 -63.42
C ILE A 24 -7.92 -28.88 -63.21
N GLU A 25 -8.40 -29.70 -62.28
CA GLU A 25 -9.82 -29.76 -61.91
C GLU A 25 -10.31 -28.43 -61.34
N ASP A 26 -9.54 -27.80 -60.45
CA ASP A 26 -9.78 -26.47 -59.90
C ASP A 26 -9.90 -25.39 -60.98
N PHE A 27 -9.06 -25.45 -62.02
CA PHE A 27 -9.11 -24.51 -63.12
C PHE A 27 -10.41 -24.67 -63.94
N PHE A 28 -10.83 -25.91 -64.20
CA PHE A 28 -12.10 -26.19 -64.89
C PHE A 28 -13.31 -25.79 -64.04
N GLU A 29 -13.27 -26.00 -62.72
CA GLU A 29 -14.33 -25.54 -61.82
C GLU A 29 -14.41 -24.01 -61.74
N LYS A 30 -13.27 -23.32 -61.65
CA LYS A 30 -13.23 -21.85 -61.62
C LYS A 30 -13.72 -21.27 -62.94
N SER A 31 -13.30 -21.83 -64.08
CA SER A 31 -13.77 -21.37 -65.40
C SER A 31 -15.26 -21.64 -65.64
N THR A 32 -15.81 -22.76 -65.15
CA THR A 32 -17.27 -22.99 -65.20
C THR A 32 -18.05 -22.04 -64.28
N LYS A 33 -17.55 -21.76 -63.07
CA LYS A 33 -18.14 -20.77 -62.15
C LYS A 33 -18.10 -19.36 -62.74
N ASP A 34 -16.98 -18.96 -63.33
CA ASP A 34 -16.82 -17.66 -63.99
C ASP A 34 -17.73 -17.54 -65.23
N ALA A 35 -17.92 -18.61 -66.00
CA ALA A 35 -18.85 -18.62 -67.13
C ALA A 35 -20.31 -18.45 -66.67
N LEU A 36 -20.68 -19.04 -65.52
CA LEU A 36 -22.02 -18.90 -64.94
C LEU A 36 -22.26 -17.52 -64.31
N SER A 37 -21.24 -16.89 -63.74
CA SER A 37 -21.35 -15.58 -63.07
C SER A 37 -21.25 -14.38 -64.02
N GLY A 38 -21.02 -14.61 -65.31
CA GLY A 38 -20.94 -13.56 -66.33
C GLY A 38 -19.53 -13.05 -66.63
N GLY A 39 -18.49 -13.79 -66.24
CA GLY A 39 -17.08 -13.52 -66.55
C GLY A 39 -16.19 -13.47 -65.30
N SER A 40 -14.87 -13.50 -65.51
CA SER A 40 -13.91 -13.45 -64.40
C SER A 40 -13.80 -12.03 -63.84
N LEU A 41 -13.97 -11.89 -62.52
CA LEU A 41 -13.86 -10.60 -61.82
C LEU A 41 -12.46 -9.97 -61.97
N GLN A 42 -11.42 -10.77 -62.24
CA GLN A 42 -10.06 -10.29 -62.47
C GLN A 42 -9.91 -9.53 -63.81
N ALA A 43 -10.80 -9.77 -64.78
CA ALA A 43 -10.76 -9.12 -66.08
C ALA A 43 -11.51 -7.78 -66.10
N VAL A 44 -12.38 -7.52 -65.13
CA VAL A 44 -13.15 -6.27 -65.04
C VAL A 44 -12.33 -5.21 -64.32
N SER A 45 -12.24 -4.00 -64.90
CA SER A 45 -11.55 -2.86 -64.28
C SER A 45 -12.20 -2.50 -62.93
N SER A 46 -11.38 -2.22 -61.92
CA SER A 46 -11.81 -1.81 -60.56
C SER A 46 -12.85 -0.69 -60.57
N ASP A 47 -12.72 0.25 -61.51
CA ASP A 47 -13.56 1.45 -61.61
C ASP A 47 -15.01 1.13 -62.02
N SER A 48 -15.25 -0.04 -62.62
CA SER A 48 -16.60 -0.53 -62.93
C SER A 48 -17.19 -1.37 -61.80
N LEU A 49 -16.34 -1.93 -60.93
CA LEU A 49 -16.77 -2.76 -59.79
C LEU A 49 -17.15 -1.88 -58.58
N PHE A 50 -16.47 -0.75 -58.41
CA PHE A 50 -16.62 0.11 -57.25
C PHE A 50 -17.00 1.54 -57.66
N TYR A 51 -18.14 2.01 -57.18
CA TYR A 51 -18.54 3.41 -57.28
C TYR A 51 -18.38 4.08 -55.93
N GLU A 52 -17.52 5.10 -55.85
CA GLU A 52 -17.43 5.96 -54.66
C GLU A 52 -18.61 6.94 -54.66
N ASP A 53 -19.63 6.64 -53.87
CA ASP A 53 -20.73 7.58 -53.66
C ASP A 53 -20.28 8.76 -52.80
N LYS A 54 -19.98 9.88 -53.48
CA LYS A 54 -19.61 11.16 -52.85
C LYS A 54 -20.82 12.03 -52.53
N SER A 55 -22.04 11.52 -52.71
CA SER A 55 -23.25 12.26 -52.37
C SER A 55 -23.30 12.48 -50.86
N LYS A 56 -23.39 13.76 -50.47
CA LYS A 56 -23.47 14.17 -49.07
C LYS A 56 -24.94 14.11 -48.67
N ASP A 57 -25.37 13.02 -48.08
CA ASP A 57 -26.73 12.90 -47.52
C ASP A 57 -26.96 13.96 -46.43
N LEU A 58 -27.64 15.04 -46.79
CA LEU A 58 -27.88 16.19 -45.90
C LEU A 58 -28.72 15.78 -44.68
N ALA A 59 -29.60 14.79 -44.83
CA ALA A 59 -30.41 14.26 -43.73
C ALA A 59 -29.55 13.55 -42.67
N VAL A 60 -28.56 12.76 -43.09
CA VAL A 60 -27.63 12.08 -42.18
C VAL A 60 -26.71 13.09 -41.50
N LYS A 61 -26.21 14.08 -42.24
CA LYS A 61 -25.42 15.18 -41.67
C LYS A 61 -26.18 15.96 -40.60
N LYS A 62 -27.43 16.35 -40.88
CA LYS A 62 -28.28 17.03 -39.89
C LYS A 62 -28.52 16.19 -38.63
N LYS A 63 -28.67 14.86 -38.77
CA LYS A 63 -28.77 13.95 -37.60
C LYS A 63 -27.47 13.94 -36.79
N ILE A 64 -26.31 13.83 -37.45
CA ILE A 64 -25.00 13.81 -36.79
C ILE A 64 -24.74 15.14 -36.07
N GLU A 65 -25.05 16.27 -36.72
CA GLU A 65 -24.85 17.61 -36.17
C GLU A 65 -25.75 17.86 -34.95
N LYS A 66 -27.02 17.46 -35.02
CA LYS A 66 -27.94 17.49 -33.86
C LYS A 66 -27.47 16.62 -32.68
N HIS A 67 -26.81 15.49 -32.95
CA HIS A 67 -26.23 14.66 -31.90
C HIS A 67 -24.93 15.25 -31.34
N ARG A 68 -24.15 15.98 -32.14
CA ARG A 68 -22.94 16.69 -31.70
C ARG A 68 -23.25 17.94 -30.86
N GLU A 69 -24.33 18.65 -31.19
CA GLU A 69 -24.82 19.80 -30.42
C GLU A 69 -25.34 19.40 -29.03
N ARG A 70 -25.83 18.16 -28.88
CA ARG A 70 -26.25 17.63 -27.58
C ARG A 70 -25.04 17.29 -26.73
N VAL A 71 -24.69 18.24 -25.87
CA VAL A 71 -23.68 18.06 -24.81
C VAL A 71 -24.10 16.90 -23.89
N LEU A 72 -23.14 16.04 -23.53
CA LEU A 72 -23.37 14.94 -22.60
C LEU A 72 -23.90 15.46 -21.26
N ARG A 73 -24.76 14.69 -20.59
CA ARG A 73 -25.37 15.06 -19.29
C ARG A 73 -24.34 15.49 -18.25
N CYS A 74 -23.21 14.80 -18.19
CA CYS A 74 -22.09 15.12 -17.29
C CYS A 74 -21.42 16.46 -17.62
N ASP A 75 -21.24 16.78 -18.90
CA ASP A 75 -20.63 18.04 -19.33
C ASP A 75 -21.61 19.21 -19.19
N SER A 76 -22.91 18.97 -19.40
CA SER A 76 -23.98 19.94 -19.16
C SER A 76 -24.06 20.38 -17.69
N LEU A 77 -23.73 19.50 -16.73
CA LEU A 77 -23.67 19.84 -15.31
C LEU A 77 -22.47 20.72 -14.95
N LEU A 78 -21.42 20.73 -15.78
CA LEU A 78 -20.23 21.57 -15.58
C LEU A 78 -20.35 22.95 -16.24
N GLN A 79 -21.31 23.14 -17.15
CA GLN A 79 -21.59 24.44 -17.73
C GLN A 79 -22.19 25.38 -16.68
N LYS A 80 -21.77 26.64 -16.73
CA LYS A 80 -22.23 27.67 -15.79
C LYS A 80 -23.73 27.91 -15.98
N ASN A 81 -24.51 27.72 -14.94
CA ASN A 81 -25.94 28.05 -14.96
C ASN A 81 -26.11 29.56 -15.16
N GLN A 82 -26.73 29.97 -16.26
CA GLN A 82 -26.95 31.39 -16.58
C GLN A 82 -27.80 32.12 -15.53
N PHE A 83 -28.65 31.39 -14.81
CA PHE A 83 -29.55 31.92 -13.78
C PHE A 83 -28.92 32.04 -12.39
N VAL A 84 -27.72 31.51 -12.18
CA VAL A 84 -27.04 31.55 -10.88
C VAL A 84 -25.86 32.50 -10.96
N LYS A 85 -25.97 33.65 -10.29
CA LYS A 85 -24.83 34.57 -10.14
C LYS A 85 -23.76 33.89 -9.27
N PRO A 86 -22.49 33.84 -9.72
CA PRO A 86 -21.42 33.25 -8.92
C PRO A 86 -21.23 34.05 -7.62
N VAL A 87 -21.19 33.35 -6.50
CA VAL A 87 -20.90 33.97 -5.19
C VAL A 87 -19.43 34.38 -5.19
N PRO A 88 -19.09 35.66 -4.90
CA PRO A 88 -17.70 36.07 -4.77
C PRO A 88 -17.06 35.29 -3.63
N SER A 89 -15.98 34.57 -3.92
CA SER A 89 -15.22 33.87 -2.88
C SER A 89 -14.60 34.90 -1.95
N SER A 90 -14.67 34.66 -0.64
CA SER A 90 -14.13 35.52 0.43
C SER A 90 -12.60 35.67 0.42
N ILE A 91 -11.91 34.99 -0.51
CA ILE A 91 -10.47 35.10 -0.69
C ILE A 91 -10.23 36.10 -1.82
N LEU A 92 -10.13 37.38 -1.44
CA LEU A 92 -9.65 38.45 -2.30
C LEU A 92 -8.17 38.20 -2.67
N LYS A 93 -7.90 37.30 -3.63
CA LYS A 93 -6.65 37.37 -4.38
C LYS A 93 -6.77 38.52 -5.38
N LYS A 94 -6.46 39.74 -4.90
CA LYS A 94 -6.03 40.83 -5.77
C LYS A 94 -4.78 40.35 -6.50
N CYS A 95 -4.92 39.79 -7.70
CA CYS A 95 -3.79 39.74 -8.62
C CYS A 95 -3.61 41.14 -9.19
N SER A 96 -2.70 41.91 -8.60
CA SER A 96 -2.17 43.10 -9.23
C SER A 96 -1.55 42.69 -10.56
N LYS A 97 -2.25 42.96 -11.66
CA LYS A 97 -1.64 43.02 -12.98
C LYS A 97 -0.77 44.28 -13.02
N ASN A 98 0.47 44.18 -12.53
CA ASN A 98 1.50 45.11 -12.94
C ASN A 98 1.94 44.70 -14.35
N ARG A 99 1.30 45.35 -15.35
CA ARG A 99 1.87 45.47 -16.69
C ARG A 99 3.00 46.49 -16.59
N ASN A 100 4.24 46.02 -16.53
CA ASN A 100 5.38 46.88 -16.82
C ASN A 100 5.72 46.70 -18.30
N VAL A 101 5.32 47.68 -19.10
CA VAL A 101 5.79 47.90 -20.46
C VAL A 101 6.71 49.13 -20.42
N ALA A 102 7.96 48.87 -20.82
CA ALA A 102 8.96 49.76 -21.40
C ALA A 102 9.51 50.96 -20.60
N SER A 103 10.83 50.93 -20.39
CA SER A 103 11.70 52.02 -20.84
C SER A 103 13.15 51.52 -21.00
N LYS A 104 13.66 51.63 -22.23
CA LYS A 104 15.08 51.50 -22.60
C LYS A 104 15.87 52.67 -21.98
N SER A 105 17.08 52.40 -21.50
CA SER A 105 18.23 53.29 -21.69
C SER A 105 19.55 52.57 -21.39
N ASN A 106 20.49 52.72 -22.31
CA ASN A 106 21.85 52.18 -22.37
C ASN A 106 22.68 52.36 -21.09
N MET A 107 23.61 51.43 -20.84
CA MET A 107 25.05 51.72 -20.69
C MET A 107 25.85 50.42 -20.83
N LYS A 108 27.11 50.58 -21.23
CA LYS A 108 28.03 49.66 -21.92
C LYS A 108 29.15 49.24 -20.96
N GLU A 109 29.64 48.00 -21.08
CA GLU A 109 31.03 47.52 -20.89
C GLU A 109 31.04 45.98 -21.05
N VAL A 110 31.61 45.38 -22.13
CA VAL A 110 33.04 45.05 -22.36
C VAL A 110 33.47 43.93 -21.37
N ASN A 111 33.74 42.66 -21.74
CA ASN A 111 34.77 42.14 -22.65
C ASN A 111 34.63 40.60 -22.89
N GLN A 112 34.99 40.15 -24.12
CA GLN A 112 35.84 38.99 -24.53
C GLN A 112 35.53 37.57 -24.00
N ASP A 113 35.67 36.46 -24.73
CA ASP A 113 36.07 36.10 -26.10
C ASP A 113 35.76 34.58 -26.26
N GLY A 114 35.56 34.10 -27.50
CA GLY A 114 35.85 32.70 -27.83
C GLY A 114 34.80 31.94 -28.66
N ASP A 115 34.81 32.19 -29.97
CA ASP A 115 34.21 31.31 -30.98
C ASP A 115 34.81 29.90 -30.95
N LYS A 116 33.95 28.89 -31.18
CA LYS A 116 34.25 27.69 -31.97
C LYS A 116 32.93 27.05 -32.42
N ASP A 117 32.56 27.37 -33.65
CA ASP A 117 31.63 26.60 -34.44
C ASP A 117 32.22 25.21 -34.73
N ASP A 118 31.50 24.15 -34.40
CA ASP A 118 31.58 22.89 -35.11
C ASP A 118 30.15 22.45 -35.44
N SER A 119 29.91 22.36 -36.75
CA SER A 119 28.67 22.01 -37.41
C SER A 119 28.04 20.73 -36.88
N VAL A 120 27.03 20.85 -36.03
CA VAL A 120 26.10 19.75 -35.76
C VAL A 120 25.03 19.79 -36.83
N VAL A 121 25.10 18.80 -37.73
CA VAL A 121 24.02 18.45 -38.67
C VAL A 121 22.67 18.51 -37.97
N PHE A 122 21.83 19.47 -38.39
CA PHE A 122 20.50 19.66 -37.84
C PHE A 122 19.62 18.48 -38.27
N ASP A 123 19.41 17.52 -37.37
CA ASP A 123 18.49 16.41 -37.57
C ASP A 123 17.05 16.95 -37.60
N LEU A 124 16.51 17.14 -38.79
CA LEU A 124 15.17 17.64 -39.06
C LEU A 124 14.06 16.70 -38.55
N TRP A 125 14.40 15.50 -38.07
CA TRP A 125 13.49 14.58 -37.37
C TRP A 125 13.72 14.53 -35.85
N GLY A 126 14.71 15.28 -35.35
CA GLY A 126 15.10 15.35 -33.95
C GLY A 126 14.34 16.38 -33.11
N ASP A 127 13.38 17.12 -33.69
CA ASP A 127 12.48 18.01 -32.95
C ASP A 127 11.06 17.42 -32.87
N LYS A 128 10.84 16.61 -31.83
CA LYS A 128 9.51 16.32 -31.30
C LYS A 128 9.45 16.82 -29.86
N GLY A 129 9.56 18.14 -29.71
CA GLY A 129 8.90 18.89 -28.64
C GLY A 129 9.42 18.60 -27.24
N GLU A 130 10.37 19.42 -26.79
CA GLU A 130 10.67 19.58 -25.37
C GLU A 130 9.49 20.27 -24.62
N ASP A 131 8.36 19.58 -24.51
CA ASP A 131 7.50 19.70 -23.33
C ASP A 131 8.17 18.90 -22.19
N ASN A 132 9.33 19.38 -21.71
CA ASN A 132 9.98 18.90 -20.48
C ASN A 132 9.18 19.31 -19.22
N LYS A 133 7.85 19.28 -19.29
CA LYS A 133 6.99 19.18 -18.12
C LYS A 133 7.19 17.77 -17.59
N LYS A 134 8.15 17.61 -16.67
CA LYS A 134 8.28 16.41 -15.83
C LYS A 134 6.88 16.04 -15.34
N VAL A 135 6.23 15.07 -15.99
CA VAL A 135 4.92 14.58 -15.58
C VAL A 135 5.17 13.99 -14.21
N LYS A 136 4.74 14.71 -13.16
CA LYS A 136 4.86 14.25 -11.78
C LYS A 136 4.13 12.92 -11.71
N LYS A 137 4.87 11.81 -11.70
CA LYS A 137 4.30 10.47 -11.50
C LYS A 137 3.61 10.51 -10.14
N LEU A 138 2.28 10.57 -10.16
CA LEU A 138 1.47 10.44 -8.95
C LEU A 138 1.81 9.08 -8.34
N SER A 139 2.35 9.08 -7.12
CA SER A 139 2.61 7.85 -6.37
C SER A 139 1.29 7.09 -6.23
N LYS A 140 1.27 5.81 -6.61
CA LYS A 140 0.08 4.98 -6.46
C LYS A 140 -0.35 5.00 -4.98
N PRO A 141 -1.63 5.29 -4.68
CA PRO A 141 -2.08 5.51 -3.31
C PRO A 141 -2.07 4.22 -2.46
N ALA A 142 -1.99 3.03 -3.08
CA ALA A 142 -2.01 1.75 -2.40
C ALA A 142 -0.99 0.77 -3.00
N LEU A 143 -0.40 -0.07 -2.13
CA LEU A 143 0.46 -1.20 -2.54
C LEU A 143 -0.35 -2.37 -3.10
N ILE A 144 -1.62 -2.47 -2.69
CA ILE A 144 -2.54 -3.56 -3.05
C ILE A 144 -3.00 -3.41 -4.51
N PRO A 145 -3.01 -4.50 -5.30
CA PRO A 145 -3.45 -4.46 -6.69
C PRO A 145 -4.92 -4.03 -6.81
N ALA A 146 -5.27 -3.40 -7.94
CA ALA A 146 -6.64 -2.92 -8.18
C ALA A 146 -7.66 -4.06 -8.36
N VAL A 147 -7.19 -5.22 -8.82
CA VAL A 147 -7.99 -6.43 -9.00
C VAL A 147 -7.24 -7.54 -8.30
N GLU A 148 -7.88 -8.16 -7.32
CA GLU A 148 -7.34 -9.33 -6.63
C GLU A 148 -7.77 -10.57 -7.41
N VAL A 149 -6.87 -11.53 -7.50
CA VAL A 149 -7.14 -12.81 -8.16
C VAL A 149 -7.60 -13.77 -7.08
N ASP A 150 -8.79 -14.33 -7.25
CA ASP A 150 -9.35 -15.32 -6.35
C ASP A 150 -8.55 -16.64 -6.41
N PRO A 151 -8.57 -17.46 -5.34
CA PRO A 151 -7.86 -18.73 -5.34
C PRO A 151 -8.45 -19.71 -6.37
N PRO A 152 -7.66 -20.66 -6.88
CA PRO A 152 -8.06 -21.56 -7.97
C PRO A 152 -9.29 -22.43 -7.64
N GLY A 153 -9.52 -22.73 -6.36
CA GLY A 153 -10.69 -23.47 -5.89
C GLY A 153 -12.03 -22.76 -6.05
N CYS A 154 -12.02 -21.44 -6.30
CA CYS A 154 -13.23 -20.65 -6.65
C CYS A 154 -13.60 -20.74 -8.13
N SER A 155 -12.79 -21.41 -8.95
CA SER A 155 -13.09 -21.59 -10.37
C SER A 155 -14.34 -22.45 -10.57
N PHE A 156 -14.90 -22.42 -11.78
CA PHE A 156 -16.10 -23.17 -12.13
C PHE A 156 -15.93 -24.70 -12.00
N ASN A 157 -14.75 -25.20 -12.39
CA ASN A 157 -14.42 -26.61 -12.37
C ASN A 157 -13.00 -26.77 -11.77
N PRO A 158 -12.86 -26.59 -10.45
CA PRO A 158 -11.58 -26.63 -9.76
C PRO A 158 -11.06 -28.07 -9.64
N SER A 159 -9.75 -28.22 -9.42
CA SER A 159 -9.24 -29.53 -8.97
C SER A 159 -9.75 -29.80 -7.56
N HIS A 160 -9.98 -31.07 -7.22
CA HIS A 160 -10.51 -31.45 -5.92
C HIS A 160 -9.67 -30.89 -4.76
N GLU A 161 -8.34 -30.97 -4.85
CA GLU A 161 -7.43 -30.42 -3.82
C GLU A 161 -7.62 -28.90 -3.66
N SER A 162 -7.56 -28.15 -4.77
CA SER A 162 -7.72 -26.70 -4.72
C SER A 162 -9.09 -26.27 -4.18
N HIS A 163 -10.14 -27.04 -4.49
CA HIS A 163 -11.48 -26.80 -3.99
C HIS A 163 -11.55 -27.00 -2.48
N GLN A 164 -11.04 -28.12 -1.98
CA GLN A 164 -11.01 -28.42 -0.54
C GLN A 164 -10.19 -27.39 0.24
N ASP A 165 -9.05 -26.95 -0.29
CA ASP A 165 -8.24 -25.90 0.34
C ASP A 165 -9.01 -24.58 0.49
N THR A 166 -9.72 -24.17 -0.56
CA THR A 166 -10.54 -22.95 -0.50
C THR A 166 -11.76 -23.09 0.41
N LEU A 167 -12.42 -24.25 0.40
CA LEU A 167 -13.51 -24.55 1.32
C LEU A 167 -13.02 -24.54 2.77
N ALA A 168 -11.88 -25.16 3.05
CA ALA A 168 -11.28 -25.18 4.38
C ALA A 168 -10.98 -23.77 4.88
N SER A 169 -10.44 -22.90 4.01
CA SER A 169 -10.24 -21.48 4.34
C SER A 169 -11.56 -20.77 4.67
N ALA A 170 -12.61 -20.98 3.87
CA ALA A 170 -13.92 -20.36 4.10
C ALA A 170 -14.58 -20.85 5.41
N VAL A 171 -14.51 -22.17 5.68
CA VAL A 171 -15.01 -22.77 6.91
C VAL A 171 -14.26 -22.22 8.13
N ALA A 172 -12.93 -22.08 8.04
CA ALA A 172 -12.13 -21.51 9.11
C ALA A 172 -12.55 -20.06 9.45
N GLU A 173 -12.86 -19.22 8.46
CA GLU A 173 -13.35 -17.86 8.68
C GLU A 173 -14.72 -17.82 9.38
N GLU A 174 -15.65 -18.70 8.98
CA GLU A 174 -16.97 -18.80 9.62
C GLU A 174 -16.86 -19.34 11.05
N MET A 175 -16.06 -20.39 11.28
CA MET A 175 -15.79 -20.91 12.63
C MET A 175 -15.16 -19.86 13.54
N GLN A 176 -14.25 -19.04 13.02
CA GLN A 176 -13.70 -17.91 13.79
C GLN A 176 -14.76 -16.88 14.20
N LYS A 177 -15.79 -16.64 13.37
CA LYS A 177 -16.92 -15.77 13.75
C LYS A 177 -17.77 -16.41 14.83
N ILE A 178 -18.03 -17.71 14.71
CA ILE A 178 -18.77 -18.49 15.71
C ILE A 178 -18.03 -18.44 17.05
N TYR A 179 -16.75 -18.80 17.08
CA TYR A 179 -15.94 -18.76 18.30
C TYR A 179 -15.85 -17.38 18.93
N LYS A 180 -15.76 -16.30 18.13
CA LYS A 180 -15.78 -14.93 18.67
C LYS A 180 -17.11 -14.58 19.34
N ASN A 181 -18.21 -15.11 18.85
CA ASN A 181 -19.53 -14.88 19.43
C ASN A 181 -19.73 -15.73 20.70
N GLU A 182 -19.24 -16.98 20.70
CA GLU A 182 -19.40 -17.93 21.81
C GLU A 182 -18.44 -17.67 22.98
N LEU A 183 -17.16 -17.39 22.70
CA LEU A 183 -16.15 -17.06 23.72
C LEU A 183 -16.11 -15.56 24.03
N GLY A 184 -16.82 -14.75 23.26
CA GLY A 184 -16.86 -13.31 23.47
C GLY A 184 -17.51 -12.98 24.81
N PRO A 185 -17.01 -11.97 25.55
CA PRO A 185 -17.71 -11.50 26.72
C PRO A 185 -19.11 -11.03 26.32
N GLU A 186 -20.13 -11.42 27.09
CA GLU A 186 -21.47 -10.90 26.88
C GLU A 186 -21.46 -9.38 26.98
N PRO A 187 -22.19 -8.66 26.09
CA PRO A 187 -22.23 -7.21 26.15
C PRO A 187 -22.83 -6.79 27.49
N VAL A 188 -22.15 -5.87 28.19
CA VAL A 188 -22.65 -5.30 29.44
C VAL A 188 -24.06 -4.75 29.19
N PRO A 189 -25.08 -5.18 29.97
CA PRO A 189 -26.43 -4.68 29.79
C PRO A 189 -26.45 -3.16 29.98
N LEU A 190 -27.22 -2.46 29.13
CA LEU A 190 -27.30 -0.99 29.12
C LEU A 190 -27.77 -0.41 30.47
N THR A 191 -28.55 -1.19 31.20
CA THR A 191 -29.04 -0.86 32.53
C THR A 191 -28.83 -2.08 33.42
N VAL A 192 -27.85 -2.01 34.31
CA VAL A 192 -27.76 -2.89 35.47
C VAL A 192 -28.71 -2.29 36.52
N PRO A 193 -29.72 -3.01 37.03
CA PRO A 193 -30.48 -2.53 38.18
C PRO A 193 -29.51 -2.43 39.36
N GLY A 194 -29.10 -1.20 39.70
CA GLY A 194 -28.15 -0.97 40.78
C GLY A 194 -28.79 -1.26 42.13
N GLU A 195 -28.18 -2.16 42.90
CA GLU A 195 -28.28 -2.10 44.36
C GLU A 195 -27.59 -0.79 44.82
N ALA A 196 -28.17 -0.12 45.81
CA ALA A 196 -27.57 1.09 46.38
C ALA A 196 -26.23 0.73 47.00
N ILE A 197 -25.14 1.17 46.38
CA ILE A 197 -23.79 0.99 46.87
C ILE A 197 -23.71 1.71 48.23
N ALA A 198 -23.35 0.99 49.29
CA ALA A 198 -23.20 1.58 50.62
C ALA A 198 -22.11 2.66 50.58
N GLU A 199 -22.28 3.73 51.35
CA GLU A 199 -21.39 4.90 51.31
C GLU A 199 -19.92 4.55 51.57
N GLU A 200 -19.65 3.46 52.31
CA GLU A 200 -18.33 2.92 52.63
C GLU A 200 -17.56 2.40 51.40
N ASP A 201 -18.24 1.83 50.41
CA ASP A 201 -17.61 1.28 49.20
C ASP A 201 -17.23 2.38 48.19
N MET A 202 -17.88 3.55 48.25
CA MET A 202 -17.51 4.72 47.46
C MET A 202 -16.15 5.28 47.89
N TYR A 203 -15.84 5.24 49.19
CA TYR A 203 -14.56 5.73 49.72
C TYR A 203 -13.36 4.89 49.29
N PHE A 204 -13.54 3.59 49.02
CA PHE A 204 -12.45 2.72 48.59
C PHE A 204 -12.05 2.94 47.11
N LEU A 205 -13.00 3.39 46.28
CA LEU A 205 -12.78 3.64 44.85
C LEU A 205 -12.04 4.97 44.57
N ASP A 206 -12.19 5.95 45.47
CA ASP A 206 -11.60 7.28 45.33
C ASP A 206 -10.11 7.34 45.74
N VAL A 207 -9.60 6.31 46.43
CA VAL A 207 -8.20 6.29 46.92
C VAL A 207 -7.18 6.05 45.79
N ASP A 208 -7.57 5.38 44.70
CA ASP A 208 -6.62 4.98 43.62
C ASP A 208 -6.58 5.97 42.43
N ASN A 209 -7.43 7.01 42.44
CA ASN A 209 -7.42 8.10 41.43
C ASN A 209 -6.63 9.34 41.89
N GLY A 210 -5.98 9.26 43.06
CA GLY A 210 -5.08 10.28 43.58
C GLY A 210 -3.69 10.17 42.95
N SER A 211 -3.53 10.83 41.79
CA SER A 211 -2.25 11.10 41.14
C SER A 211 -1.19 11.55 42.16
N ASP A 212 -0.19 10.70 42.31
CA ASP A 212 1.08 10.88 43.01
C ASP A 212 1.86 12.08 42.46
N ASN A 213 1.49 13.28 42.91
CA ASN A 213 2.26 14.50 42.72
C ASN A 213 1.89 15.51 43.82
N ASP A 214 2.42 15.29 45.02
CA ASP A 214 2.81 16.43 45.84
C ASP A 214 4.19 16.20 46.46
N GLU A 215 4.90 17.30 46.41
CA GLU A 215 6.31 17.49 46.56
C GLU A 215 6.77 17.27 48.01
N SER A 216 8.05 16.92 48.13
CA SER A 216 8.86 16.98 49.34
C SER A 216 8.42 18.06 50.32
N THR A 217 7.92 17.65 51.50
CA THR A 217 8.18 18.27 52.81
C THR A 217 7.58 17.34 53.87
N LEU A 218 8.32 16.30 54.25
CA LEU A 218 8.18 15.72 55.58
C LEU A 218 9.46 16.00 56.33
N GLU A 219 9.34 17.07 57.08
CA GLU A 219 10.27 17.57 58.05
C GLU A 219 10.67 16.45 59.00
N ASN A 220 11.93 16.53 59.38
CA ASN A 220 12.54 15.81 60.48
C ASN A 220 11.83 16.16 61.80
N GLU A 221 10.67 15.56 62.04
CA GLU A 221 9.98 15.54 63.33
C GLU A 221 10.46 14.30 64.10
N GLY A 222 11.64 14.43 64.70
CA GLY A 222 12.02 13.57 65.81
C GLY A 222 11.23 14.01 67.04
N GLU A 223 9.97 13.58 67.13
CA GLU A 223 9.19 13.66 68.35
C GLU A 223 9.94 12.94 69.47
N ASN A 224 10.33 13.73 70.46
CA ASN A 224 10.69 13.24 71.76
C ASN A 224 9.39 13.07 72.53
N GLU A 225 8.95 11.84 72.78
CA GLU A 225 8.17 11.53 73.98
C GLU A 225 8.62 10.20 74.60
N ASP A 226 9.16 10.35 75.81
CA ASP A 226 9.08 9.47 76.97
C ASP A 226 9.43 7.97 76.84
N GLY A 227 10.73 7.72 76.96
CA GLY A 227 11.26 6.59 77.72
C GLY A 227 12.15 7.12 78.86
N THR A 228 11.62 7.11 80.08
CA THR A 228 12.33 7.46 81.33
C THR A 228 13.52 6.51 81.58
N LEU A 229 14.71 6.87 81.08
CA LEU A 229 15.98 6.36 81.59
C LEU A 229 17.03 7.48 81.63
N GLU A 230 17.53 7.74 82.83
CA GLU A 230 18.50 8.78 83.20
C GLU A 230 19.70 8.89 82.24
N LYS A 231 19.81 10.00 81.50
CA LYS A 231 21.05 10.36 80.77
C LYS A 231 22.03 11.05 81.74
N LYS A 232 22.92 10.27 82.36
CA LYS A 232 24.10 10.82 83.06
C LYS A 232 25.03 11.49 82.04
N PRO A 233 25.58 12.70 82.29
CA PRO A 233 26.59 13.29 81.42
C PRO A 233 27.88 12.49 81.52
N ILE A 234 28.23 11.75 80.47
CA ILE A 234 29.50 11.03 80.39
C ILE A 234 30.62 12.07 80.27
N LYS A 235 31.37 12.30 81.35
CA LYS A 235 32.59 13.12 81.31
C LYS A 235 33.57 12.48 80.32
N THR A 236 33.74 13.07 79.14
CA THR A 236 34.74 12.63 78.16
C THR A 236 36.13 12.90 78.72
N LYS A 237 36.93 11.84 78.88
CA LYS A 237 38.33 11.96 79.33
C LYS A 237 39.12 12.83 78.34
N ARG A 238 39.97 13.74 78.83
CA ARG A 238 40.87 14.54 77.99
C ARG A 238 41.87 13.62 77.29
N VAL A 239 41.84 13.60 75.96
CA VAL A 239 42.72 12.81 75.10
C VAL A 239 44.13 13.38 75.14
N THR A 240 45.12 12.52 75.32
CA THR A 240 46.54 12.92 75.40
C THR A 240 47.14 13.22 74.01
N ARG A 241 48.22 14.01 73.94
CA ARG A 241 48.89 14.38 72.67
C ARG A 241 49.37 13.15 71.87
N VAL A 242 49.72 12.07 72.57
CA VAL A 242 50.13 10.78 71.96
C VAL A 242 48.94 10.07 71.30
N GLU A 243 47.76 10.09 71.92
CA GLU A 243 46.52 9.53 71.34
C GLU A 243 46.06 10.32 70.10
N LEU A 244 46.26 11.65 70.08
CA LEU A 244 45.99 12.47 68.89
C LEU A 244 46.90 12.12 67.72
N ASN A 245 48.21 11.95 67.95
CA ASN A 245 49.15 11.53 66.89
C ASN A 245 48.90 10.10 66.41
N LYS A 246 48.51 9.19 67.32
CA LYS A 246 48.11 7.81 66.98
C LYS A 246 46.84 7.81 66.13
N ARG A 247 45.88 8.70 66.43
CA ARG A 247 44.65 8.90 65.64
C ARG A 247 44.94 9.52 64.27
N ALA A 248 45.86 10.49 64.19
CA ALA A 248 46.29 11.10 62.93
C ALA A 248 46.95 10.08 62.00
N ARG A 249 47.89 9.26 62.50
CA ARG A 249 48.52 8.17 61.73
C ARG A 249 47.51 7.13 61.25
N ARG A 250 46.56 6.74 62.10
CA ARG A 250 45.50 5.80 61.71
C ARG A 250 44.56 6.41 60.65
N LYS A 251 44.26 7.70 60.75
CA LYS A 251 43.44 8.44 59.76
C LYS A 251 44.17 8.55 58.41
N GLU A 252 45.49 8.79 58.40
CA GLU A 252 46.29 8.82 57.17
C GLU A 252 46.42 7.43 56.53
N GLN A 253 46.61 6.37 57.33
CA GLN A 253 46.59 5.00 56.82
C GLN A 253 45.23 4.66 56.21
N GLN A 254 44.14 5.00 56.88
CA GLN A 254 42.78 4.83 56.35
C GLN A 254 42.55 5.62 55.06
N LYS A 255 43.11 6.83 54.94
CA LYS A 255 43.03 7.62 53.69
C LYS A 255 43.80 6.95 52.55
N LYS A 256 45.04 6.52 52.79
CA LYS A 256 45.87 5.82 51.80
C LYS A 256 45.26 4.48 51.38
N GLU A 257 44.71 3.73 52.33
CA GLU A 257 43.96 2.51 52.06
C GLU A 257 42.68 2.81 51.26
N GLY A 258 41.99 3.90 51.57
CA GLY A 258 40.83 4.38 50.82
C GLY A 258 41.19 4.77 49.38
N GLU A 259 42.28 5.51 49.18
CA GLU A 259 42.79 5.88 47.85
C GLU A 259 43.24 4.65 47.06
N ALA A 260 43.94 3.70 47.69
CA ALA A 260 44.33 2.45 47.05
C ALA A 260 43.13 1.58 46.67
N LYS A 261 42.06 1.59 47.48
CA LYS A 261 40.79 0.93 47.13
C LYS A 261 40.13 1.60 45.92
N LYS A 262 40.05 2.94 45.90
CA LYS A 262 39.54 3.71 44.74
C LYS A 262 40.33 3.44 43.46
N MET A 263 41.65 3.41 43.53
CA MET A 263 42.48 3.10 42.34
C MET A 263 42.25 1.67 41.84
N LYS A 264 42.01 0.72 42.75
CA LYS A 264 41.63 -0.66 42.39
C LYS A 264 40.21 -0.78 41.85
N GLU A 265 39.29 0.09 42.25
CA GLU A 265 37.94 0.18 41.68
C GLU A 265 38.01 0.72 40.25
N LEU A 266 38.74 1.82 40.03
CA LEU A 266 38.96 2.39 38.71
C LEU A 266 39.65 1.42 37.74
N SER A 267 40.65 0.66 38.19
CA SER A 267 41.29 -0.34 37.32
C SER A 267 40.31 -1.44 36.91
N LYS A 268 39.45 -1.90 37.82
CA LYS A 268 38.41 -2.91 37.51
C LYS A 268 37.37 -2.38 36.54
N GLU A 269 36.98 -1.12 36.65
CA GLU A 269 36.08 -0.46 35.70
C GLU A 269 36.73 -0.34 34.32
N ILE A 270 38.03 -0.04 34.25
CA ILE A 270 38.77 0.02 32.97
C ILE A 270 38.85 -1.37 32.33
N ASP A 271 39.15 -2.40 33.13
CA ASP A 271 39.26 -3.78 32.66
C ASP A 271 37.91 -4.33 32.15
N SER A 272 36.77 -3.83 32.65
CA SER A 272 35.43 -4.23 32.18
C SER A 272 34.93 -3.46 30.96
N ILE A 273 35.60 -2.38 30.51
CA ILE A 273 35.20 -1.59 29.34
C ILE A 273 35.00 -2.46 28.08
N PRO A 274 35.86 -3.43 27.73
CA PRO A 274 35.67 -4.27 26.55
C PRO A 274 34.41 -5.13 26.64
N GLU A 275 34.08 -5.64 27.82
CA GLU A 275 32.84 -6.40 28.07
C GLU A 275 31.61 -5.50 27.91
N ILE A 276 31.70 -4.26 28.40
CA ILE A 276 30.64 -3.25 28.24
C ILE A 276 30.44 -2.90 26.76
N ILE A 277 31.52 -2.73 25.99
CA ILE A 277 31.43 -2.44 24.55
C ILE A 277 30.79 -3.60 23.80
N GLN A 278 31.20 -4.85 24.07
CA GLN A 278 30.57 -6.03 23.48
C GLN A 278 29.09 -6.12 23.83
N GLY A 279 28.71 -5.84 25.09
CA GLY A 279 27.31 -5.77 25.50
C GLY A 279 26.51 -4.70 24.76
N ILE A 280 27.09 -3.50 24.56
CA ILE A 280 26.45 -2.43 23.78
C ILE A 280 26.26 -2.85 22.32
N GLU A 281 27.26 -3.51 21.72
CA GLU A 281 27.18 -3.98 20.33
C GLU A 281 26.08 -5.04 20.16
N GLU A 282 26.01 -6.01 21.07
CA GLU A 282 24.95 -7.04 21.11
C GLU A 282 23.56 -6.40 21.28
N GLU A 283 23.41 -5.46 22.22
CA GLU A 283 22.16 -4.72 22.41
C GLU A 283 21.75 -3.93 21.16
N ASP A 284 22.69 -3.27 20.49
CA ASP A 284 22.42 -2.50 19.28
C ASP A 284 22.05 -3.41 18.11
N GLU A 285 22.67 -4.59 17.98
CA GLU A 285 22.23 -5.61 17.05
C GLU A 285 20.80 -6.08 17.32
N GLU A 286 20.46 -6.34 18.58
CA GLU A 286 19.11 -6.74 18.97
C GLU A 286 18.09 -5.63 18.70
N LYS A 287 18.42 -4.37 19.01
CA LYS A 287 17.60 -3.19 18.69
C LYS A 287 17.39 -3.07 17.17
N LYS A 288 18.45 -3.26 16.36
CA LYS A 288 18.36 -3.29 14.88
C LYS A 288 17.50 -4.45 14.39
N LYS A 289 17.70 -5.68 14.89
CA LYS A 289 16.88 -6.86 14.56
C LYS A 289 15.41 -6.62 14.92
N ARG A 290 15.11 -6.05 16.09
CA ARG A 290 13.76 -5.67 16.52
C ARG A 290 13.15 -4.61 15.61
N HIS A 291 13.94 -3.61 15.20
CA HIS A 291 13.50 -2.57 14.27
C HIS A 291 13.17 -3.15 12.89
N LEU A 292 14.05 -4.00 12.34
CA LEU A 292 13.83 -4.70 11.07
C LEU A 292 12.57 -5.56 11.13
N ARG A 293 12.38 -6.36 12.20
CA ARG A 293 11.15 -7.15 12.41
C ARG A 293 9.89 -6.27 12.37
N ARG A 294 9.93 -5.10 13.04
CA ARG A 294 8.81 -4.13 13.02
C ARG A 294 8.57 -3.55 11.62
N GLN A 295 9.63 -3.24 10.87
CA GLN A 295 9.49 -2.74 9.49
C GLN A 295 8.92 -3.81 8.55
N VAL A 296 9.43 -5.04 8.62
CA VAL A 296 8.93 -6.17 7.82
C VAL A 296 7.46 -6.44 8.13
N ALA A 297 7.09 -6.53 9.42
CA ALA A 297 5.70 -6.69 9.82
C ALA A 297 4.81 -5.54 9.29
N LYS A 298 5.26 -4.29 9.37
CA LYS A 298 4.53 -3.15 8.79
C LYS A 298 4.36 -3.28 7.28
N GLN A 299 5.40 -3.68 6.55
CA GLN A 299 5.34 -3.88 5.10
C GLN A 299 4.38 -5.02 4.72
N GLU A 300 4.39 -6.13 5.45
CA GLU A 300 3.45 -7.25 5.26
C GLU A 300 2.01 -6.84 5.54
N MET A 301 1.79 -6.05 6.60
CA MET A 301 0.48 -5.49 6.90
C MET A 301 0.00 -4.55 5.78
N LEU A 302 0.87 -3.70 5.23
CA LEU A 302 0.52 -2.80 4.13
C LEU A 302 0.20 -3.53 2.81
N LYS A 303 0.76 -4.74 2.61
CA LYS A 303 0.44 -5.60 1.46
C LYS A 303 -0.94 -6.24 1.54
N THR A 304 -1.46 -6.44 2.75
CA THR A 304 -2.66 -7.26 3.00
C THR A 304 -3.84 -6.45 3.50
N ARG A 305 -3.59 -5.49 4.40
CA ARG A 305 -4.61 -4.71 5.11
C ARG A 305 -4.68 -3.28 4.58
N PRO A 306 -5.89 -2.74 4.36
CA PRO A 306 -6.06 -1.32 4.04
C PRO A 306 -5.59 -0.42 5.18
N PRO A 307 -5.16 0.82 4.87
CA PRO A 307 -5.03 1.86 5.88
C PRO A 307 -6.39 2.20 6.51
N CYS A 308 -6.42 2.42 7.82
CA CYS A 308 -7.65 2.80 8.51
C CYS A 308 -7.96 4.29 8.24
N LEU A 309 -8.89 4.55 7.32
CA LEU A 309 -9.28 5.92 6.94
C LEU A 309 -10.35 6.54 7.84
N GLY A 310 -11.05 5.75 8.65
CA GLY A 310 -12.20 6.21 9.43
C GLY A 310 -12.48 5.35 10.66
N LYS A 311 -13.68 5.52 11.23
CA LYS A 311 -14.08 4.84 12.47
C LYS A 311 -14.23 3.32 12.33
N HIS A 312 -14.62 2.85 11.15
CA HIS A 312 -14.90 1.44 10.90
C HIS A 312 -13.67 0.75 10.34
N LYS A 313 -13.46 -0.51 10.74
CA LYS A 313 -12.40 -1.35 10.18
C LYS A 313 -12.90 -1.96 8.88
N PHE A 314 -11.99 -2.23 7.96
CA PHE A 314 -12.32 -2.98 6.74
C PHE A 314 -12.62 -4.43 7.09
N GLU A 315 -13.77 -4.91 6.64
CA GLU A 315 -14.16 -6.31 6.70
C GLU A 315 -14.09 -6.90 5.29
N PRO A 316 -13.30 -7.98 5.08
CA PRO A 316 -13.22 -8.65 3.79
C PRO A 316 -14.57 -9.29 3.43
N ALA A 317 -14.83 -9.40 2.13
CA ALA A 317 -15.96 -10.17 1.65
C ALA A 317 -15.69 -11.67 1.87
N PRO A 318 -16.72 -12.48 2.20
CA PRO A 318 -16.54 -13.92 2.33
C PRO A 318 -16.11 -14.53 0.99
N VAL A 319 -15.25 -15.54 1.05
CA VAL A 319 -14.76 -16.26 -0.13
C VAL A 319 -15.92 -16.93 -0.84
N GLN A 320 -16.00 -16.77 -2.16
CA GLN A 320 -17.09 -17.29 -2.98
C GLN A 320 -16.73 -18.66 -3.53
N VAL A 321 -16.90 -19.70 -2.71
CA VAL A 321 -16.62 -21.09 -3.11
C VAL A 321 -17.94 -21.82 -3.36
N LEU A 322 -18.02 -22.60 -4.45
CA LEU A 322 -19.14 -23.50 -4.70
C LEU A 322 -19.10 -24.66 -3.71
N LEU A 323 -20.26 -25.10 -3.22
CA LEU A 323 -20.34 -26.31 -2.40
C LEU A 323 -20.09 -27.55 -3.26
N SER A 324 -19.68 -28.67 -2.66
CA SER A 324 -19.46 -29.94 -3.36
C SER A 324 -20.69 -30.41 -4.16
N GLU A 325 -21.89 -30.15 -3.64
CA GLU A 325 -23.17 -30.44 -4.31
C GLU A 325 -23.43 -29.56 -5.55
N GLU A 326 -22.84 -28.37 -5.58
CA GLU A 326 -23.04 -27.38 -6.64
C GLU A 326 -22.03 -27.53 -7.79
N ILE A 327 -20.93 -28.24 -7.55
CA ILE A 327 -19.93 -28.56 -8.57
C ILE A 327 -20.46 -29.69 -9.45
N THR A 328 -21.06 -29.30 -10.57
CA THR A 328 -21.66 -30.25 -11.54
C THR A 328 -20.87 -30.36 -12.84
N GLY A 329 -19.79 -29.58 -13.01
CA GLY A 329 -18.97 -29.54 -14.22
C GLY A 329 -19.65 -28.96 -15.48
N SER A 330 -20.95 -28.64 -15.43
CA SER A 330 -21.69 -27.97 -16.52
C SER A 330 -22.00 -26.50 -16.25
N ILE A 331 -21.51 -25.58 -17.10
CA ILE A 331 -21.72 -24.12 -16.96
C ILE A 331 -23.22 -23.77 -16.97
N ARG A 332 -24.04 -24.56 -17.67
CA ARG A 332 -25.50 -24.35 -17.74
C ARG A 332 -26.20 -24.53 -16.40
N LYS A 333 -25.59 -25.27 -15.47
CA LYS A 333 -26.10 -25.54 -14.13
C LYS A 333 -25.47 -24.62 -13.08
N LEU A 334 -24.54 -23.75 -13.46
CA LEU A 334 -23.93 -22.80 -12.53
C LEU A 334 -25.00 -21.83 -12.03
N LYS A 335 -25.15 -21.77 -10.70
CA LYS A 335 -25.92 -20.71 -10.06
C LYS A 335 -25.14 -19.42 -10.22
N GLY A 336 -25.79 -18.36 -10.72
CA GLY A 336 -25.15 -17.06 -10.86
C GLY A 336 -24.65 -16.56 -9.50
N CYS A 337 -23.33 -16.50 -9.33
CA CYS A 337 -22.70 -15.96 -8.14
C CYS A 337 -22.34 -14.48 -8.34
N CYS A 338 -22.40 -13.77 -7.21
CA CYS A 338 -21.95 -12.40 -6.90
C CYS A 338 -22.25 -11.25 -7.88
N THR A 339 -22.44 -10.07 -7.28
CA THR A 339 -22.51 -8.82 -8.03
C THR A 339 -21.10 -8.24 -8.11
N LEU A 340 -20.50 -8.18 -9.30
CA LEU A 340 -19.16 -7.61 -9.53
C LEU A 340 -18.96 -6.22 -8.91
N ILE A 341 -20.05 -5.43 -8.79
CA ILE A 341 -20.05 -4.12 -8.16
C ILE A 341 -19.62 -4.21 -6.68
N LYS A 342 -20.06 -5.23 -5.93
CA LYS A 342 -19.68 -5.42 -4.53
C LYS A 342 -18.19 -5.73 -4.41
N ASP A 343 -17.66 -6.56 -5.30
CA ASP A 343 -16.25 -6.95 -5.28
C ASP A 343 -15.34 -5.77 -5.66
N ARG A 344 -15.75 -4.98 -6.67
CA ARG A 344 -15.09 -3.71 -7.02
C ARG A 344 -15.13 -2.72 -5.86
N TYR A 345 -16.29 -2.54 -5.23
CA TYR A 345 -16.46 -1.65 -4.08
C TYR A 345 -15.55 -2.07 -2.92
N LYS A 346 -15.51 -3.36 -2.60
CA LYS A 346 -14.62 -3.92 -1.56
C LYS A 346 -13.14 -3.79 -1.91
N SER A 347 -12.75 -3.93 -3.17
CA SER A 347 -11.39 -3.64 -3.63
C SER A 347 -11.02 -2.15 -3.47
N ILE A 348 -11.96 -1.23 -3.68
CA ILE A 348 -11.72 0.20 -3.48
C ILE A 348 -11.57 0.52 -1.98
N GLU A 349 -12.37 -0.11 -1.11
CA GLU A 349 -12.19 -0.03 0.35
C GLU A 349 -10.84 -0.61 0.79
N LYS A 350 -10.46 -1.80 0.27
CA LYS A 350 -9.20 -2.48 0.58
C LYS A 350 -7.95 -1.71 0.12
N ARG A 351 -8.09 -0.88 -0.92
CA ARG A 351 -7.03 0.05 -1.35
C ARG A 351 -6.98 1.34 -0.54
N GLY A 352 -7.90 1.56 0.41
CA GLY A 352 -7.97 2.82 1.14
C GLY A 352 -8.27 4.01 0.22
N LEU A 353 -9.11 3.81 -0.80
CA LEU A 353 -9.63 4.90 -1.62
C LEU A 353 -10.98 5.40 -1.09
N ILE A 354 -11.77 4.48 -0.52
CA ILE A 354 -13.04 4.76 0.15
C ILE A 354 -12.94 4.24 1.58
N ALA A 355 -13.43 5.01 2.55
CA ALA A 355 -13.52 4.56 3.93
C ALA A 355 -14.67 3.55 4.09
N PRO A 356 -14.49 2.46 4.85
CA PRO A 356 -15.57 1.51 5.11
C PRO A 356 -16.71 2.20 5.86
N ALA A 357 -17.93 1.99 5.37
CA ALA A 357 -19.14 2.59 5.92
C ALA A 357 -19.98 1.54 6.66
N LYS A 358 -20.64 1.95 7.75
CA LYS A 358 -21.66 1.12 8.40
C LYS A 358 -22.82 0.92 7.44
N ARG A 359 -23.18 -0.34 7.17
CA ARG A 359 -24.45 -0.65 6.51
C ARG A 359 -25.58 -0.09 7.38
N ARG A 360 -26.27 0.92 6.88
CA ARG A 360 -27.57 1.30 7.46
C ARG A 360 -28.56 0.22 7.02
N ARG A 361 -29.06 -0.55 7.97
CA ARG A 361 -30.20 -1.42 7.73
C ARG A 361 -31.39 -0.47 7.52
N ASN A 362 -31.92 -0.47 6.30
CA ASN A 362 -33.24 0.09 6.02
C ASN A 362 -34.29 -0.97 6.35
#